data_AF-A0A1Y3NRU0-F1
#
_entry.id   AF-A0A1Y3NRU0-F1
#
_cell.length_a   1.000
_cell.length_b   1.000
_cell.length_c   1.000
_cell.angle_alpha   90.00
_cell.angle_beta   90.00
_cell.angle_gamma   90.00
#
_symmetry.space_group_name_H-M   'P 1'
#
loop_
_entity.id
_entity.type
_entity.pdbx_description
1 polymer ?
#
loop_
_entity_poly.entity_id
_entity_poly.type
_entity_poly.pdbx_seq_one_letter_code
_entity_poly.pdbx_strand_id
1 'polypeptide(L)'
;MKNITLLSLVASVFTGKALADCFATRLGYPCCVNTNKVEYVDSDGEWGVENNNWCGIEKKSCWANRLGYSCCSSTTDVVYVDDDGKWGVENNNWCGI
;
A
#
# COMPACT_ATOMS: atom_id res chain seq x y z
N MET A 1 38.65 -31.29 31.20
CA MET A 1 38.09 -31.12 29.83
C MET A 1 36.83 -30.28 29.96
N LYS A 2 36.92 -28.96 29.76
CA LYS A 2 35.75 -28.07 29.69
C LYS A 2 35.90 -27.28 28.40
N ASN A 3 35.17 -27.73 27.39
CA ASN A 3 35.15 -27.11 26.07
C ASN A 3 34.18 -25.94 26.12
N ILE A 4 34.69 -24.72 25.98
CA ILE A 4 33.88 -23.51 25.87
C ILE A 4 33.70 -23.25 24.38
N THR A 5 32.57 -23.67 23.83
CA THR A 5 32.16 -23.31 22.47
C THR A 5 31.54 -21.92 22.50
N LEU A 6 32.29 -20.95 21.97
CA LEU A 6 31.82 -19.60 21.67
C LEU A 6 30.74 -19.67 20.59
N LEU A 7 29.47 -19.50 21.00
CA LEU A 7 28.37 -19.25 20.06
C LEU A 7 28.34 -17.76 19.72
N SER A 8 28.85 -17.45 18.53
CA SER A 8 28.75 -16.14 17.89
C SER A 8 27.27 -15.80 17.67
N LEU A 9 26.72 -14.89 18.46
CA LEU A 9 25.40 -14.31 18.24
C LEU A 9 25.49 -13.35 17.06
N VAL A 10 25.27 -13.86 15.85
CA VAL A 10 24.99 -13.01 14.70
C VAL A 10 23.53 -12.57 14.84
N ALA A 11 23.31 -11.49 15.59
CA ALA A 11 22.02 -10.81 15.61
C ALA A 11 21.88 -10.06 14.28
N SER A 12 21.41 -10.77 13.25
CA SER A 12 20.91 -10.14 12.04
C SER A 12 19.67 -9.34 12.41
N VAL A 13 19.86 -8.03 12.61
CA VAL A 13 18.77 -7.09 12.77
C VAL A 13 18.05 -7.03 11.42
N PHE A 14 17.02 -7.85 11.26
CA PHE A 14 16.02 -7.65 10.22
C PHE A 14 15.26 -6.38 10.59
N THR A 15 15.76 -5.22 10.14
CA THR A 15 14.95 -4.01 10.03
C THR A 15 13.95 -4.25 8.90
N GLY A 16 12.90 -5.02 9.21
CA GLY A 16 11.72 -5.15 8.35
C GLY A 16 11.07 -3.78 8.27
N LYS A 17 11.41 -3.01 7.23
CA LYS A 17 10.65 -1.83 6.87
C LYS A 17 9.26 -2.37 6.52
N ALA A 18 8.26 -2.04 7.34
CA ALA A 18 6.87 -2.37 7.05
C ALA A 18 6.47 -1.63 5.76
N LEU A 19 6.77 -2.24 4.62
CA LEU A 19 6.20 -1.88 3.34
C LEU A 19 4.70 -2.13 3.48
N ALA A 20 3.88 -1.17 3.05
CA ALA A 20 2.43 -1.37 2.96
C ALA A 20 2.17 -2.72 2.29
N ASP A 21 1.39 -3.56 2.94
CA ASP A 21 1.17 -4.94 2.52
C ASP A 21 0.03 -4.97 1.50
N CYS A 22 0.29 -5.44 0.29
CA CYS A 22 -0.70 -5.56 -0.79
C CYS A 22 -0.81 -7.01 -1.27
N PHE A 23 -1.77 -7.32 -2.14
CA PHE A 23 -1.99 -8.68 -2.62
C PHE A 23 -0.72 -9.34 -3.20
N ALA A 24 0.14 -8.54 -3.84
CA ALA A 24 1.33 -9.01 -4.55
C ALA A 24 2.49 -9.42 -3.63
N THR A 25 2.54 -8.94 -2.39
CA THR A 25 3.60 -9.30 -1.43
C THR A 25 3.57 -10.80 -1.11
N ARG A 26 2.38 -11.38 -1.00
CA ARG A 26 2.16 -12.83 -0.82
C ARG A 26 2.66 -13.66 -2.02
N LEU A 27 2.77 -13.03 -3.19
CA LEU A 27 3.28 -13.65 -4.42
C LEU A 27 4.78 -13.37 -4.63
N GLY A 28 5.43 -12.63 -3.73
CA GLY A 28 6.85 -12.28 -3.81
C GLY A 28 7.14 -11.01 -4.61
N TYR A 29 6.13 -10.19 -4.92
CA TYR A 29 6.28 -8.94 -5.66
C TYR A 29 6.03 -7.72 -4.74
N PRO A 30 6.72 -6.60 -4.97
CA PRO A 30 6.48 -5.37 -4.21
C PRO A 30 5.12 -4.74 -4.56
N CYS A 31 4.65 -3.84 -3.72
CA CYS A 31 3.51 -2.98 -4.04
C CYS A 31 3.97 -1.80 -4.89
N CYS A 32 3.12 -1.34 -5.81
CA CYS A 32 3.40 -0.12 -6.56
C CYS A 32 3.33 1.08 -5.61
N VAL A 33 4.35 1.94 -5.66
CA VAL A 33 4.48 3.10 -4.75
C VAL A 33 4.13 4.41 -5.46
N ASN A 34 4.44 4.49 -6.75
CA ASN A 34 4.40 5.69 -7.56
C ASN A 34 3.40 5.59 -8.73
N THR A 35 2.96 4.38 -9.09
CA THR A 35 2.04 4.15 -10.21
C THR A 35 0.75 3.46 -9.78
N ASN A 36 -0.35 3.93 -10.36
CA ASN A 36 -1.63 3.22 -10.41
C ASN A 36 -1.98 2.83 -11.86
N LYS A 37 -1.03 2.95 -12.80
CA LYS A 37 -1.25 2.58 -14.19
C LYS A 37 -1.23 1.05 -14.31
N VAL A 38 -2.37 0.49 -14.66
CA VAL A 38 -2.55 -0.95 -14.87
C VAL A 38 -1.89 -1.36 -16.19
N GLU A 39 -0.92 -2.25 -16.11
CA GLU A 39 -0.25 -2.88 -17.25
C GLU A 39 -0.80 -4.29 -17.51
N TYR A 40 -1.27 -4.97 -16.46
CA TYR A 40 -1.83 -6.32 -16.55
C TYR A 40 -2.87 -6.58 -15.44
N VAL A 41 -3.83 -7.46 -15.70
CA VAL A 41 -4.88 -7.85 -14.76
C VAL A 41 -5.05 -9.37 -14.80
N ASP A 42 -5.07 -10.00 -13.63
CA ASP A 42 -5.33 -11.43 -13.46
C ASP A 42 -6.27 -11.70 -12.27
N SER A 43 -6.34 -12.95 -11.81
CA SER A 43 -7.17 -13.36 -10.67
C SER A 43 -6.67 -12.85 -9.33
N ASP A 44 -5.39 -12.46 -9.23
CA ASP A 44 -4.79 -11.97 -8.00
C ASP A 44 -5.01 -10.46 -7.83
N GLY A 45 -4.95 -9.70 -8.93
CA GLY A 45 -5.28 -8.28 -8.92
C GLY A 45 -4.82 -7.50 -10.15
N GLU A 46 -4.67 -6.19 -9.96
CA GLU A 46 -4.16 -5.27 -10.96
C GLU A 46 -2.65 -5.10 -10.76
N TRP A 47 -1.87 -5.19 -11.85
CA TRP A 47 -0.41 -5.14 -11.84
C TRP A 47 0.10 -3.91 -12.57
N GLY A 48 1.15 -3.31 -12.03
CA GLY A 48 1.87 -2.18 -12.62
C GLY A 48 3.35 -2.48 -12.79
N VAL A 49 4.07 -1.55 -13.41
CA VAL A 49 5.53 -1.64 -13.60
C VAL A 49 6.19 -0.36 -13.10
N GLU A 50 7.16 -0.51 -12.20
CA GLU A 50 7.99 0.58 -11.67
C GLU A 50 9.47 0.21 -11.75
N ASN A 51 10.31 1.13 -12.24
CA ASN A 51 11.74 0.89 -12.42
C ASN A 51 12.04 -0.45 -13.15
N ASN A 52 11.24 -0.77 -14.16
CA ASN A 52 11.27 -2.04 -14.92
C ASN A 52 10.99 -3.31 -14.10
N ASN A 53 10.37 -3.21 -12.92
CA ASN A 53 9.96 -4.34 -12.09
C ASN A 53 8.44 -4.38 -11.93
N TRP A 54 7.89 -5.60 -11.90
CA TRP A 54 6.47 -5.83 -11.60
C TRP A 54 6.14 -5.48 -10.16
N CYS A 55 4.99 -4.84 -9.97
CA CYS A 55 4.44 -4.52 -8.66
C CYS A 55 2.92 -4.70 -8.64
N GLY A 56 2.37 -5.01 -7.46
CA GLY A 56 0.92 -5.07 -7.26
C GLY A 56 0.36 -3.67 -7.05
N ILE A 57 -0.65 -3.29 -7.86
CA ILE A 57 -1.39 -2.06 -7.66
C ILE A 57 -2.39 -2.31 -6.54
N GLU A 58 -2.05 -1.82 -5.36
CA GLU A 58 -3.02 -1.71 -4.29
C GLU A 58 -3.84 -0.45 -4.55
N LYS A 59 -5.11 -0.63 -4.92
CA LYS A 59 -6.05 0.49 -4.84
C LYS A 59 -6.04 0.96 -3.39
N LYS A 60 -5.52 2.16 -3.14
CA LYS A 60 -5.55 2.79 -1.81
C LYS A 60 -6.92 2.52 -1.23
N SER A 61 -6.95 1.77 -0.13
CA SER A 61 -8.20 1.43 0.55
C SER A 61 -8.89 2.73 0.89
N CYS A 62 -9.93 3.03 0.14
CA CYS A 62 -10.64 4.26 0.24
C CYS A 62 -11.78 4.04 1.20
N TRP A 63 -11.53 4.53 2.40
CA TRP A 63 -12.39 4.39 3.54
C TRP A 63 -13.78 5.00 3.26
N ALA A 64 -13.91 5.96 2.33
CA ALA A 64 -15.20 6.53 1.92
C ALA A 64 -16.11 5.55 1.16
N ASN A 65 -15.54 4.57 0.45
CA ASN A 65 -16.33 3.61 -0.35
C ASN A 65 -17.28 2.79 0.52
N ARG A 66 -16.89 2.45 1.77
CA ARG A 66 -17.77 1.73 2.72
C ARG A 66 -19.01 2.55 3.14
N LEU A 67 -18.97 3.88 2.96
CA LEU A 67 -20.06 4.80 3.26
C LEU A 67 -20.85 5.20 2.01
N GLY A 68 -20.50 4.66 0.83
CA GLY A 68 -21.14 5.01 -0.44
C GLY A 68 -20.57 6.24 -1.14
N TYR A 69 -19.41 6.75 -0.70
CA TYR A 69 -18.74 7.89 -1.31
C TYR A 69 -17.46 7.48 -2.05
N SER A 70 -17.19 8.13 -3.17
CA SER A 70 -15.97 7.88 -3.97
C SER A 70 -14.72 8.41 -3.26
N CYS A 71 -13.57 8.02 -3.78
CA CYS A 71 -12.27 8.55 -3.35
C CYS A 71 -11.93 9.80 -4.13
N CYS A 72 -11.28 10.75 -3.48
CA CYS A 72 -10.75 11.89 -4.19
C CYS A 72 -9.64 11.40 -5.13
N SER A 73 -9.85 11.61 -6.43
CA SER A 73 -8.96 11.09 -7.49
C SER A 73 -7.94 12.12 -7.97
N SER A 74 -8.19 13.40 -7.70
CA SER A 74 -7.43 14.55 -8.21
C SER A 74 -7.03 15.56 -7.13
N THR A 75 -7.77 15.65 -6.03
CA THR A 75 -7.52 16.55 -4.90
C THR A 75 -7.02 15.80 -3.67
N THR A 76 -6.18 16.50 -2.92
CA THR A 76 -5.77 16.11 -1.56
C THR A 76 -6.15 17.18 -0.53
N ASP A 77 -6.96 18.16 -0.95
CA ASP A 77 -7.42 19.25 -0.11
C ASP A 77 -8.52 18.79 0.84
N VAL A 78 -8.20 18.81 2.12
CA VAL A 78 -9.13 18.43 3.19
C VAL A 78 -10.03 19.62 3.50
N VAL A 79 -11.33 19.47 3.25
CA VAL A 79 -12.35 20.49 3.55
C VAL A 79 -13.13 20.19 4.82
N TYR A 80 -13.13 18.93 5.26
CA TYR A 80 -13.84 18.49 6.45
C TYR A 80 -13.18 17.23 7.04
N VAL A 81 -13.26 17.05 8.36
CA VAL A 81 -12.70 15.90 9.08
C VAL A 81 -13.71 15.44 10.12
N ASP A 82 -13.99 14.14 10.15
CA ASP A 82 -14.83 13.50 11.15
C ASP A 82 -14.22 12.17 11.64
N ASP A 83 -15.02 11.38 12.35
CA ASP A 83 -14.61 10.07 12.90
C ASP A 83 -14.36 9.01 11.80
N ASP A 84 -14.87 9.21 10.59
CA ASP A 84 -14.68 8.29 9.48
C ASP A 84 -13.38 8.57 8.71
N GLY A 85 -13.00 9.84 8.58
CA GLY A 85 -11.73 10.25 7.98
C GLY A 85 -11.68 11.71 7.49
N LYS A 86 -10.79 11.96 6.52
CA LYS A 86 -10.57 13.29 5.91
C LYS A 86 -11.34 13.39 4.59
N TRP A 87 -12.24 14.36 4.50
CA TRP A 87 -13.09 14.57 3.34
C TRP A 87 -12.56 15.67 2.42
N GLY A 88 -12.68 15.44 1.12
CA GLY A 88 -12.50 16.42 0.05
C GLY A 88 -13.78 16.61 -0.76
N VAL A 89 -13.74 17.53 -1.73
CA VAL A 89 -14.82 17.76 -2.69
C VAL A 89 -14.25 17.82 -4.10
N GLU A 90 -14.76 16.97 -4.99
CA GLU A 90 -14.42 16.91 -6.41
C GLU A 90 -15.67 16.88 -7.28
N ASN A 91 -15.68 17.68 -8.35
CA ASN A 91 -16.83 17.75 -9.27
C ASN A 91 -18.18 17.95 -8.53
N ASN A 92 -18.16 18.79 -7.49
CA ASN A 92 -19.30 19.05 -6.59
C ASN A 92 -19.80 17.83 -5.78
N ASN A 93 -19.02 16.75 -5.69
CA ASN A 93 -19.35 15.56 -4.90
C ASN A 93 -18.36 15.38 -3.74
N TRP A 94 -18.86 14.85 -2.62
CA TRP A 94 -18.04 14.46 -1.48
C TRP A 94 -17.19 13.23 -1.82
N CYS A 95 -15.93 13.25 -1.41
CA CYS A 95 -15.01 12.15 -1.58
C CYS A 95 -14.07 11.96 -0.38
N GLY A 96 -13.60 10.74 -0.16
CA GLY A 96 -12.62 10.42 0.89
C GLY A 96 -11.18 10.63 0.41
N ILE A 97 -10.36 11.22 1.28
CA ILE A 97 -8.91 11.40 1.11
C ILE A 97 -8.13 10.30 1.84
#